data_AF-A0A838UPS2-F1
#
_entry.id   AF-A0A838UPS2-F1
#
_cell.length_a   1.000
_cell.length_b   1.000
_cell.length_c   1.000
_cell.angle_alpha   90.00
_cell.angle_beta   90.00
_cell.angle_gamma   90.00
#
_symmetry.space_group_name_H-M   'P 1'
#
loop_
_entity.id
_entity.type
_entity.pdbx_description
1 polymer ?
#
loop_
_entity_poly.entity_id
_entity_poly.type
_entity_poly.pdbx_seq_one_letter_code
_entity_poly.pdbx_strand_id
1 'polypeptide(L)'
;MPILGLASRRLAVTTLTARYGADAHFVDVTSRGPTPWVRFSPFYPHGAIPVPLSPGHTAVSVEGIWQGLKVFERADIDLAVMQNATMRGLKRTVARYGPVRGHRAGIAGDHCLPYDEARQAIYLPAYRWVLDHALQPELAQLRRLAADRSVVLLDYETNADPADLRRPLAHAALVLAYLQDAWPQVALAG
;
A
#
# COMPACT_ATOMS: atom_id res chain seq x y z
N MET A 1 -20.85 3.86 -12.80
CA MET A 1 -20.47 3.80 -11.37
C MET A 1 -20.40 5.22 -10.85
N PRO A 2 -20.90 5.52 -9.63
CA PRO A 2 -20.61 6.79 -9.00
C PRO A 2 -19.10 6.97 -8.85
N ILE A 3 -18.69 8.24 -8.79
CA ILE A 3 -17.28 8.62 -8.78
C ILE A 3 -16.64 8.05 -7.52
N LEU A 4 -15.64 7.18 -7.69
CA LEU A 4 -14.73 6.81 -6.62
C LEU A 4 -13.65 7.89 -6.52
N GLY A 5 -13.63 8.62 -5.40
CA GLY A 5 -12.72 9.73 -5.16
C GLY A 5 -11.54 9.34 -4.28
N LEU A 6 -10.47 10.13 -4.35
CA LEU A 6 -9.33 10.09 -3.43
C LEU A 6 -9.20 11.45 -2.73
N ALA A 7 -9.03 11.44 -1.42
CA ALA A 7 -8.79 12.67 -0.67
C ALA A 7 -7.81 12.48 0.48
N SER A 8 -7.17 13.57 0.88
CA SER A 8 -6.31 13.53 2.06
C SER A 8 -7.15 13.42 3.33
N ARG A 9 -6.79 12.48 4.19
CA ARG A 9 -7.33 12.30 5.54
C ARG A 9 -7.13 13.52 6.45
N ARG A 10 -6.24 14.44 6.06
CA ARG A 10 -5.96 15.70 6.78
C ARG A 10 -7.01 16.78 6.53
N LEU A 11 -7.84 16.63 5.50
CA LEU A 11 -8.90 17.60 5.21
C LEU A 11 -9.98 17.54 6.29
N ALA A 12 -10.53 18.71 6.62
CA ALA A 12 -11.70 18.81 7.48
C ALA A 12 -12.92 18.22 6.78
N VAL A 13 -13.85 17.66 7.57
CA VAL A 13 -15.10 17.09 7.07
C VAL A 13 -15.89 18.11 6.26
N THR A 14 -15.93 19.37 6.69
CA THR A 14 -16.60 20.47 5.96
C THR A 14 -16.03 20.66 4.56
N THR A 15 -14.71 20.60 4.39
CA THR A 15 -14.05 20.67 3.08
C THR A 15 -14.35 19.45 2.21
N LEU A 16 -14.35 18.26 2.81
CA LEU A 16 -14.69 17.02 2.12
C LEU A 16 -16.13 17.03 1.62
N THR A 17 -17.08 17.40 2.48
CA THR A 17 -18.50 17.57 2.17
C THR A 17 -18.74 18.61 1.08
N ALA A 18 -18.06 19.77 1.15
CA ALA A 18 -18.18 20.79 0.11
C ALA A 18 -17.66 20.32 -1.25
N ARG A 19 -16.61 19.48 -1.27
CA ARG A 19 -15.98 18.99 -2.50
C ARG A 19 -16.70 17.79 -3.12
N TYR A 20 -17.19 16.87 -2.30
CA TYR A 20 -17.70 15.56 -2.74
C TYR A 20 -19.19 15.36 -2.49
N GLY A 21 -19.85 16.32 -1.83
CA GLY A 21 -21.26 16.24 -1.41
C GLY A 21 -21.42 15.72 0.02
N ALA A 22 -22.49 16.16 0.69
CA ALA A 22 -22.81 15.74 2.05
C ALA A 22 -23.18 14.26 2.16
N ASP A 23 -23.66 13.69 1.06
CA ASP A 23 -24.10 12.32 0.96
C ASP A 23 -22.97 11.33 0.64
N ALA A 24 -21.75 11.79 0.35
CA ALA A 24 -20.64 10.91 0.00
C ALA A 24 -20.17 10.08 1.21
N HIS A 25 -19.80 8.83 0.95
CA HIS A 25 -19.16 7.97 1.93
C HIS A 25 -17.66 8.28 2.00
N PHE A 26 -17.21 8.83 3.12
CA PHE A 26 -15.78 9.02 3.40
C PHE A 26 -15.22 7.79 4.11
N VAL A 27 -14.38 7.03 3.42
CA VAL A 27 -13.84 5.76 3.91
C VAL A 27 -12.36 5.92 4.24
N ASP A 28 -12.03 5.94 5.53
CA ASP A 28 -10.66 6.03 6.01
C ASP A 28 -9.95 4.68 5.92
N VAL A 29 -9.07 4.53 4.93
CA VAL A 29 -8.28 3.31 4.68
C VAL A 29 -6.87 3.40 5.26
N THR A 30 -6.58 4.43 6.08
CA THR A 30 -5.27 4.56 6.74
C THR A 30 -5.10 3.51 7.84
N SER A 31 -3.89 3.40 8.39
CA SER A 31 -3.62 2.56 9.57
C SER A 31 -4.36 3.03 10.84
N ARG A 32 -5.09 4.15 10.78
CA ARG A 32 -5.95 4.67 11.86
C ARG A 32 -7.43 4.65 11.49
N GLY A 33 -7.77 4.11 10.32
CA GLY A 33 -9.14 3.93 9.89
C GLY A 33 -9.91 3.00 10.84
N PRO A 34 -11.25 3.10 10.90
CA PRO A 34 -12.06 2.17 11.67
C PRO A 34 -12.13 0.79 10.97
N THR A 35 -12.49 -0.24 11.71
CA THR A 35 -12.83 -1.55 11.14
C THR A 35 -14.09 -1.43 10.24
N PRO A 36 -14.12 -2.07 9.06
CA PRO A 36 -13.09 -2.97 8.50
C PRO A 36 -12.01 -2.25 7.68
N TRP A 37 -12.13 -0.94 7.44
CA TRP A 37 -11.32 -0.17 6.49
C TRP A 37 -9.83 -0.10 6.80
N VAL A 38 -9.44 -0.22 8.08
CA VAL A 38 -8.04 -0.34 8.50
C VAL A 38 -7.29 -1.48 7.80
N ARG A 39 -8.02 -2.52 7.34
CA ARG A 39 -7.47 -3.69 6.65
C ARG A 39 -6.85 -3.33 5.30
N PHE A 40 -7.25 -2.23 4.67
CA PHE A 40 -6.61 -1.73 3.45
C PHE A 40 -5.23 -1.10 3.70
N SER A 41 -4.87 -0.80 4.95
CA SER A 41 -3.57 -0.24 5.26
C SER A 41 -2.45 -1.24 4.90
N PRO A 42 -1.34 -0.80 4.26
CA PRO A 42 -0.21 -1.69 4.00
C PRO A 42 0.47 -2.18 5.28
N PHE A 43 0.19 -1.56 6.43
CA PHE A 43 0.65 -1.96 7.75
C PHE A 43 -0.18 -3.10 8.35
N TYR A 44 -1.38 -3.39 7.83
CA TYR A 44 -2.27 -4.37 8.42
C TYR A 44 -1.71 -5.80 8.29
N PRO A 45 -1.73 -6.60 9.36
CA PRO A 45 -1.07 -7.90 9.41
C PRO A 45 -1.96 -9.00 8.81
N HIS A 46 -2.12 -9.03 7.49
CA HIS A 46 -2.92 -10.06 6.80
C HIS A 46 -2.33 -11.47 6.92
N GLY A 47 -1.00 -11.59 7.07
CA GLY A 47 -0.33 -12.89 7.08
C GLY A 47 -0.19 -13.49 5.68
N ALA A 48 0.73 -14.45 5.54
CA ALA A 48 0.92 -15.29 4.36
C ALA A 48 1.10 -14.54 3.02
N ILE A 49 1.45 -13.26 3.03
CA ILE A 49 1.66 -12.47 1.81
C ILE A 49 2.96 -12.96 1.18
N PRO A 50 2.96 -13.49 -0.06
CA PRO A 50 4.19 -13.92 -0.73
C PRO A 50 5.16 -12.74 -0.85
N VAL A 51 6.42 -12.98 -0.49
CA VAL A 51 7.49 -11.99 -0.69
C VAL A 51 7.89 -12.03 -2.18
N PRO A 52 7.70 -10.95 -2.96
CA PRO A 52 8.09 -10.95 -4.36
C PRO A 52 9.56 -11.29 -4.55
N LEU A 53 9.89 -11.97 -5.65
CA LEU A 53 11.24 -12.45 -5.98
C LEU A 53 11.84 -13.40 -4.93
N SER A 54 11.01 -13.98 -4.05
CA SER A 54 11.46 -14.86 -2.96
C SER A 54 10.54 -16.08 -2.84
N PRO A 55 10.59 -17.05 -3.78
CA PRO A 55 9.74 -18.24 -3.74
C PRO A 55 9.80 -18.94 -2.37
N GLY A 56 8.64 -19.40 -1.90
CA GLY A 56 8.49 -20.09 -0.61
C GLY A 56 8.54 -19.19 0.62
N HIS A 57 8.76 -17.87 0.48
CA HIS A 57 8.79 -16.94 1.60
C HIS A 57 7.51 -16.11 1.67
N THR A 58 7.04 -15.87 2.89
CA THR A 58 5.87 -15.03 3.17
C THR A 58 6.14 -14.02 4.26
N ALA A 59 5.39 -12.92 4.25
CA ALA A 59 5.40 -11.89 5.27
C ALA A 59 4.01 -11.62 5.84
N VAL A 60 3.97 -10.90 6.94
CA VAL A 60 2.74 -10.58 7.66
C VAL A 60 2.03 -9.34 7.10
N SER A 61 2.77 -8.38 6.56
CA SER A 61 2.20 -7.15 5.98
C SER A 61 2.99 -6.67 4.76
N VAL A 62 2.36 -5.87 3.90
CA VAL A 62 3.00 -5.27 2.72
C VAL A 62 4.11 -4.30 3.13
N GLU A 63 3.88 -3.50 4.17
CA GLU A 63 4.93 -2.64 4.74
C GLU A 63 6.08 -3.47 5.33
N GLY A 64 5.78 -4.62 5.94
CA GLY A 64 6.79 -5.55 6.43
C GLY A 64 7.71 -6.04 5.31
N ILE A 65 7.16 -6.38 4.14
CA ILE A 65 7.94 -6.72 2.94
C ILE A 65 8.80 -5.52 2.50
N TRP A 66 8.17 -4.35 2.37
CA TRP A 66 8.83 -3.14 1.88
C TRP A 66 10.00 -2.71 2.77
N GLN A 67 9.80 -2.68 4.09
CA GLN A 67 10.84 -2.32 5.04
C GLN A 67 11.84 -3.45 5.25
N GLY A 68 11.40 -4.70 5.18
CA GLY A 68 12.26 -5.87 5.29
C GLY A 68 13.27 -5.96 4.16
N LEU A 69 12.86 -5.72 2.90
CA LEU A 69 13.76 -5.76 1.75
C LEU A 69 14.58 -4.47 1.56
N LYS A 70 14.26 -3.38 2.27
CA LYS A 70 15.01 -2.12 2.18
C LYS A 70 16.44 -2.30 2.68
N VAL A 71 17.41 -1.90 1.86
CA VAL A 71 18.83 -1.92 2.21
C VAL A 71 19.31 -0.50 2.46
N PHE A 72 20.07 -0.33 3.53
CA PHE A 72 20.71 0.92 3.92
C PHE A 72 22.23 0.76 3.86
N GLU A 73 22.95 1.88 3.94
CA GLU A 73 24.41 1.86 4.01
C GLU A 73 24.96 1.03 5.18
N ARG A 74 24.29 1.09 6.36
CA ARG A 74 24.74 0.42 7.58
C ARG A 74 23.85 -0.77 8.00
N ALA A 75 22.92 -1.20 7.15
CA ALA A 75 22.07 -2.35 7.44
C ALA A 75 21.51 -3.00 6.17
N ASP A 76 21.60 -4.33 6.10
CA ASP A 76 20.98 -5.15 5.05
C ASP A 76 19.48 -5.38 5.34
N ILE A 77 18.85 -6.35 4.67
CA ILE A 77 17.46 -6.73 4.89
C ILE A 77 17.15 -7.09 6.35
N ASP A 78 15.87 -7.05 6.72
CA ASP A 78 15.38 -7.38 8.05
C ASP A 78 14.16 -8.32 7.97
N LEU A 79 14.40 -9.62 8.15
CA LEU A 79 13.35 -10.63 8.13
C LEU A 79 12.42 -10.55 9.35
N ALA A 80 12.90 -10.02 10.49
CA ALA A 80 12.08 -9.89 11.69
C ALA A 80 10.97 -8.85 11.47
N VAL A 81 11.27 -7.76 10.75
CA VAL A 81 10.26 -6.78 10.34
C VAL A 81 9.19 -7.38 9.43
N MET A 82 9.54 -8.33 8.56
CA MET A 82 8.56 -9.03 7.72
C MET A 82 7.55 -9.86 8.54
N GLN A 83 7.95 -10.36 9.71
CA GLN A 83 7.11 -11.19 10.59
C GLN A 83 6.39 -10.39 11.69
N ASN A 84 6.56 -9.06 11.72
CA ASN A 84 5.95 -8.24 12.77
C ASN A 84 4.45 -8.04 12.52
N ALA A 85 3.63 -8.65 13.38
CA ALA A 85 2.18 -8.57 13.35
C ALA A 85 1.57 -7.42 14.17
N THR A 86 2.37 -6.59 14.83
CA THR A 86 1.89 -5.60 15.80
C THR A 86 1.45 -4.27 15.18
N MET A 87 1.70 -4.07 13.88
CA MET A 87 1.59 -2.79 13.14
C MET A 87 2.49 -1.66 13.70
N ARG A 88 3.35 -1.94 14.69
CA ARG A 88 4.23 -0.98 15.36
C ARG A 88 5.69 -1.31 15.07
N GLY A 89 6.54 -0.29 14.98
CA GLY A 89 7.98 -0.48 14.82
C GLY A 89 8.42 -1.05 13.47
N LEU A 90 7.56 -1.04 12.45
CA LEU A 90 7.86 -1.56 11.10
C LEU A 90 8.85 -0.66 10.33
N LYS A 91 8.82 0.65 10.59
CA LYS A 91 9.61 1.62 9.81
C LYS A 91 11.07 1.58 10.17
N ARG A 92 11.92 1.32 9.18
CA ARG A 92 13.39 1.47 9.26
C ARG A 92 13.78 2.81 8.63
N THR A 93 14.64 3.58 9.29
CA THR A 93 14.87 5.00 8.97
C THR A 93 16.32 5.33 8.67
N VAL A 94 16.53 6.37 7.84
CA VAL A 94 17.86 6.85 7.46
C VAL A 94 18.68 7.37 8.64
N ALA A 95 18.01 7.98 9.62
CA ALA A 95 18.65 8.45 10.85
C ALA A 95 19.37 7.30 11.60
N ARG A 96 18.74 6.12 11.65
CA ARG A 96 19.28 4.95 12.33
C ARG A 96 20.27 4.18 11.47
N TYR A 97 19.97 3.97 10.18
CA TYR A 97 20.69 3.01 9.34
C TYR A 97 21.54 3.64 8.22
N GLY A 98 21.52 4.97 8.08
CA GLY A 98 22.22 5.68 7.00
C GLY A 98 21.36 5.80 5.73
N PRO A 99 21.91 6.35 4.63
CA PRO A 99 21.23 6.47 3.35
C PRO A 99 20.67 5.13 2.83
N VAL A 100 19.54 5.19 2.14
CA VAL A 100 18.95 4.01 1.47
C VAL A 100 19.76 3.70 0.21
N ARG A 101 20.16 2.43 0.06
CA ARG A 101 20.83 1.93 -1.16
C ARG A 101 19.84 1.38 -2.19
N GLY A 102 18.68 0.92 -1.74
CA GLY A 102 17.61 0.39 -2.60
C GLY A 102 16.77 -0.64 -1.84
N HIS A 103 16.13 -1.54 -2.59
CA HIS A 103 15.50 -2.73 -2.02
C HIS A 103 16.10 -3.97 -2.66
N ARG A 104 16.47 -4.97 -1.87
CA ARG A 104 17.04 -6.20 -2.42
C ARG A 104 16.03 -6.88 -3.34
N ALA A 105 16.51 -7.40 -4.47
CA ALA A 105 15.72 -8.18 -5.43
C ALA A 105 15.38 -9.57 -4.85
N GLY A 106 14.55 -9.59 -3.80
CA GLY A 106 14.21 -10.79 -3.05
C GLY A 106 15.16 -11.12 -1.90
N ILE A 107 14.79 -12.10 -1.09
CA ILE A 107 15.54 -12.53 0.10
C ILE A 107 16.85 -13.22 -0.29
N ALA A 108 16.93 -13.89 -1.43
CA ALA A 108 18.19 -14.49 -1.90
C ALA A 108 18.89 -13.64 -2.98
N GLY A 109 18.37 -12.45 -3.31
CA GLY A 109 18.92 -11.59 -4.35
C GLY A 109 20.31 -11.05 -4.01
N ASP A 110 21.11 -10.81 -5.05
CA ASP A 110 22.49 -10.33 -4.96
C ASP A 110 22.65 -8.82 -5.24
N HIS A 111 21.58 -8.17 -5.73
CA HIS A 111 21.58 -6.75 -6.06
C HIS A 111 20.39 -6.02 -5.44
N CYS A 112 20.50 -4.69 -5.39
CA CYS A 112 19.42 -3.80 -4.98
C CYS A 112 18.75 -3.19 -6.20
N LEU A 113 17.43 -3.25 -6.22
CA LEU A 113 16.59 -2.49 -7.14
C LEU A 113 16.58 -1.02 -6.70
N PRO A 114 16.65 -0.07 -7.66
CA PRO A 114 16.33 1.32 -7.39
C PRO A 114 14.87 1.46 -6.97
N TYR A 115 14.52 2.61 -6.41
CA TYR A 115 13.26 2.79 -5.69
C TYR A 115 12.01 2.62 -6.58
N ASP A 116 12.07 3.05 -7.84
CA ASP A 116 11.05 2.89 -8.86
C ASP A 116 10.86 1.42 -9.28
N GLU A 117 11.95 0.72 -9.61
CA GLU A 117 11.91 -0.71 -9.93
C GLU A 117 11.40 -1.53 -8.74
N ALA A 118 11.87 -1.23 -7.53
CA ALA A 118 11.39 -1.86 -6.31
C ALA A 118 9.88 -1.65 -6.11
N ARG A 119 9.37 -0.45 -6.38
CA ARG A 119 7.92 -0.18 -6.29
C ARG A 119 7.15 -1.08 -7.26
N GLN A 120 7.64 -1.25 -8.48
CA GLN A 120 6.99 -2.08 -9.50
C GLN A 120 7.13 -3.59 -9.25
N ALA A 121 8.30 -4.06 -8.85
CA ALA A 121 8.60 -5.49 -8.70
C ALA A 121 8.22 -6.04 -7.31
N ILE A 122 8.14 -5.19 -6.29
CA ILE A 122 7.91 -5.60 -4.89
C ILE A 122 6.59 -5.02 -4.34
N TYR A 123 6.45 -3.70 -4.29
CA TYR A 123 5.32 -3.09 -3.57
C TYR A 123 3.99 -3.36 -4.27
N LEU A 124 3.91 -3.12 -5.59
CA LEU A 124 2.67 -3.31 -6.34
C LEU A 124 2.20 -4.78 -6.32
N PRO A 125 3.03 -5.80 -6.62
CA PRO A 125 2.59 -7.19 -6.61
C PRO A 125 2.16 -7.66 -5.21
N ALA A 126 2.87 -7.25 -4.16
CA ALA A 126 2.50 -7.57 -2.78
C ALA A 126 1.15 -6.95 -2.37
N TYR A 127 0.93 -5.68 -2.71
CA TYR A 127 -0.35 -5.02 -2.40
C TYR A 127 -1.50 -5.59 -3.24
N ARG A 128 -1.26 -5.88 -4.52
CA ARG A 128 -2.25 -6.54 -5.39
C ARG A 128 -2.65 -7.89 -4.84
N TRP A 129 -1.69 -8.71 -4.42
CA TRP A 129 -1.99 -10.02 -3.82
C TRP A 129 -2.93 -9.89 -2.62
N VAL A 130 -2.74 -8.90 -1.76
CA VAL A 130 -3.63 -8.63 -0.62
C VAL A 130 -5.05 -8.29 -1.08
N LEU A 131 -5.19 -7.48 -2.13
CA LEU A 131 -6.51 -7.17 -2.71
C LEU A 131 -7.16 -8.42 -3.28
N ASP A 132 -6.40 -9.23 -4.03
CA ASP A 132 -6.87 -10.46 -4.68
C ASP A 132 -7.27 -11.55 -3.65
N HIS A 133 -6.60 -11.65 -2.50
CA HIS A 133 -6.73 -12.84 -1.63
C HIS A 133 -7.25 -12.56 -0.22
N ALA A 134 -7.09 -11.34 0.30
CA ALA A 134 -7.36 -11.05 1.72
C ALA A 134 -8.49 -10.02 1.96
N LEU A 135 -8.83 -9.22 0.94
CA LEU A 135 -9.75 -8.07 1.06
C LEU A 135 -11.04 -8.20 0.26
N GLN A 136 -11.38 -9.40 -0.23
CA GLN A 136 -12.59 -9.61 -1.03
C GLN A 136 -13.88 -9.14 -0.33
N PRO A 137 -14.09 -9.40 0.98
CA PRO A 137 -15.29 -8.91 1.67
C PRO A 137 -15.38 -7.37 1.71
N GLU A 138 -14.27 -6.69 1.99
CA GLU A 138 -14.20 -5.23 2.07
C GLU A 138 -14.33 -4.58 0.70
N LEU A 139 -13.72 -5.16 -0.33
CA LEU A 139 -13.88 -4.74 -1.72
C LEU A 139 -15.34 -4.88 -2.18
N ALA A 140 -16.01 -5.97 -1.83
CA ALA A 140 -17.43 -6.14 -2.09
C ALA A 140 -18.27 -5.08 -1.33
N GLN A 141 -17.90 -4.75 -0.09
CA GLN A 141 -18.56 -3.68 0.66
C GLN A 141 -18.36 -2.31 0.02
N LEU A 142 -17.16 -1.97 -0.45
CA LEU A 142 -16.90 -0.74 -1.20
C LEU A 142 -17.75 -0.67 -2.47
N ARG A 143 -17.85 -1.78 -3.23
CA ARG A 143 -18.71 -1.85 -4.42
C ARG A 143 -20.19 -1.63 -4.10
N ARG A 144 -20.68 -2.17 -2.97
CA ARG A 144 -22.07 -1.94 -2.52
C ARG A 144 -22.31 -0.48 -2.14
N LEU A 145 -21.40 0.14 -1.38
CA LEU A 145 -21.49 1.57 -1.04
C LEU A 145 -21.48 2.41 -2.31
N ALA A 146 -20.60 2.07 -3.25
CA ALA A 146 -20.51 2.68 -4.57
C ALA A 146 -21.64 2.26 -5.53
N ALA A 147 -22.64 1.49 -5.12
CA ALA A 147 -23.86 1.32 -5.90
C ALA A 147 -24.94 2.33 -5.50
N ASP A 148 -24.90 2.81 -4.25
CA ASP A 148 -25.84 3.78 -3.68
C ASP A 148 -25.34 5.21 -3.87
N ARG A 149 -24.09 5.51 -3.46
CA ARG A 149 -23.55 6.88 -3.41
C ARG A 149 -22.07 6.93 -3.78
N SER A 150 -21.55 8.15 -4.00
CA SER A 150 -20.11 8.38 -4.18
C SER A 150 -19.32 7.90 -2.97
N VAL A 151 -18.21 7.22 -3.22
CA VAL A 151 -17.28 6.77 -2.17
C VAL A 151 -15.95 7.49 -2.36
N VAL A 152 -15.43 8.08 -1.29
CA VAL A 152 -14.15 8.79 -1.28
C VAL A 152 -13.23 8.08 -0.30
N LEU A 153 -12.15 7.49 -0.82
CA LEU A 153 -11.13 6.87 0.01
C LEU A 153 -10.22 7.95 0.59
N LEU A 154 -9.98 7.88 1.90
CA LEU A 154 -9.09 8.79 2.61
C LEU A 154 -7.75 8.12 2.90
N ASP A 155 -6.68 8.82 2.58
CA ASP A 155 -5.30 8.42 2.86
C ASP A 155 -4.46 9.64 3.29
N TYR A 156 -3.30 9.45 3.89
CA TYR A 156 -2.40 10.55 4.20
C TYR A 156 -1.79 11.16 2.95
N GLU A 157 -1.53 10.33 1.93
CA GLU A 157 -1.08 10.78 0.62
C GLU A 157 -2.20 10.74 -0.43
N THR A 158 -1.95 11.42 -1.54
CA THR A 158 -2.90 11.48 -2.68
C THR A 158 -2.24 11.27 -4.03
N ASN A 159 -0.96 10.86 -4.05
CA ASN A 159 -0.29 10.51 -5.28
C ASN A 159 -0.86 9.21 -5.83
N ALA A 160 -1.50 9.27 -7.00
CA ALA A 160 -2.07 8.11 -7.67
C ALA A 160 -1.16 7.50 -8.73
N ASP A 161 -0.02 8.14 -9.04
CA ASP A 161 0.89 7.73 -10.08
C ASP A 161 2.11 7.00 -9.50
N PRO A 162 2.25 5.69 -9.74
CA PRO A 162 3.44 4.93 -9.34
C PRO A 162 4.74 5.40 -10.02
N ALA A 163 4.68 6.13 -11.13
CA ALA A 163 5.85 6.72 -11.77
C ALA A 163 6.26 8.06 -11.14
N ASP A 164 5.35 8.74 -10.41
CA ASP A 164 5.72 9.94 -9.67
C ASP A 164 6.46 9.55 -8.37
N LEU A 165 7.78 9.73 -8.38
CA LEU A 165 8.66 9.43 -7.25
C LEU A 165 8.83 10.63 -6.30
N ARG A 166 8.34 11.82 -6.67
CA ARG A 166 8.49 13.04 -5.86
C ARG A 166 7.64 13.00 -4.60
N ARG A 167 6.61 12.16 -4.60
CA ARG A 167 5.66 11.96 -3.49
C ARG A 167 5.45 10.47 -3.21
N PRO A 168 5.24 10.07 -1.95
CA PRO A 168 4.90 8.68 -1.66
C PRO A 168 3.59 8.30 -2.33
N LEU A 169 3.54 7.10 -2.90
CA LEU A 169 2.33 6.53 -3.53
C LEU A 169 1.23 6.34 -2.47
N ALA A 170 0.01 6.76 -2.78
CA ALA A 170 -1.15 6.52 -1.94
C ALA A 170 -1.66 5.09 -2.16
N HIS A 171 -1.78 4.29 -1.10
CA HIS A 171 -2.34 2.93 -1.23
C HIS A 171 -3.83 2.99 -1.55
N ALA A 172 -4.53 4.04 -1.08
CA ALA A 172 -5.92 4.28 -1.49
C ALA A 172 -6.08 4.43 -3.01
N ALA A 173 -5.10 5.02 -3.70
CA ALA A 173 -5.14 5.12 -5.16
C ALA A 173 -5.03 3.73 -5.82
N LEU A 174 -4.27 2.80 -5.25
CA LEU A 174 -4.19 1.42 -5.74
C LEU A 174 -5.49 0.66 -5.52
N VAL A 175 -6.20 0.90 -4.42
CA VAL A 175 -7.55 0.34 -4.21
C VAL A 175 -8.51 0.85 -5.28
N LEU A 176 -8.47 2.15 -5.61
CA LEU A 176 -9.27 2.73 -6.70
C LEU A 176 -8.94 2.09 -8.05
N ALA A 177 -7.65 2.02 -8.39
CA ALA A 177 -7.17 1.41 -9.62
C ALA A 177 -7.62 -0.06 -9.73
N TYR A 178 -7.58 -0.81 -8.62
CA TYR A 178 -8.07 -2.19 -8.58
C TYR A 178 -9.58 -2.28 -8.82
N LEU A 179 -10.39 -1.42 -8.18
CA LEU A 179 -11.84 -1.40 -8.35
C LEU A 179 -12.29 -0.96 -9.74
N GLN A 180 -11.43 -0.25 -10.47
CA GLN A 180 -11.68 0.29 -11.81
C GLN A 180 -11.02 -0.54 -12.92
N ASP A 181 -10.46 -1.72 -12.59
CA ASP A 181 -9.71 -2.57 -13.52
C ASP A 181 -8.56 -1.82 -14.24
N ALA A 182 -8.01 -0.81 -13.58
CA ALA A 182 -6.97 0.09 -14.07
C ALA A 182 -5.65 -0.08 -13.29
N TRP A 183 -5.38 -1.31 -12.83
CA TRP A 183 -4.17 -1.62 -12.07
C TRP A 183 -2.91 -1.22 -12.88
N PRO A 184 -1.91 -0.54 -12.26
CA PRO A 184 -0.71 -0.14 -12.97
C PRO A 184 0.00 -1.34 -13.61
N GLN A 185 0.27 -1.26 -14.91
CA GLN A 185 1.03 -2.30 -15.59
C GLN A 185 2.46 -2.31 -15.05
N VAL A 186 2.90 -3.47 -14.57
CA VAL A 186 4.31 -3.72 -14.27
C VAL A 186 4.99 -3.93 -15.61
N ALA A 187 5.95 -3.09 -15.97
CA ALA A 187 6.83 -3.40 -17.08
C ALA A 187 7.66 -4.62 -16.63
N LEU A 188 7.32 -5.80 -17.11
CA LEU A 188 8.19 -6.95 -16.97
C LEU A 188 9.42 -6.65 -17.84
N ALA A 189 10.53 -6.30 -17.21
CA ALA A 189 11.82 -6.35 -17.88
C ALA A 189 12.03 -7.81 -18.31
N GLY A 190 12.04 -8.03 -19.62
CA GLY A 190 12.33 -9.31 -20.25
C GLY A 190 13.80 -9.70 -20.13
#